data_AF-A0ABC8M6M2-F1
#
_entry.id   AF-A0ABC8M6M2-F1
#
_cell.length_a   1.000
_cell.length_b   1.000
_cell.length_c   1.000
_cell.angle_alpha   90.00
_cell.angle_beta   90.00
_cell.angle_gamma   90.00
#
_symmetry.space_group_name_H-M   'P 1'
#
loop_
_entity.id
_entity.type
_entity.pdbx_description
1 polymer ?
#
loop_
_entity_poly.entity_id
_entity_poly.type
_entity_poly.pdbx_seq_one_letter_code
_entity_poly.pdbx_strand_id
1 'polypeptide(L)'
;MTKIQGKRKIDLVYGGGSVGLMGLISKRVYEGGFHVLGIIPKALMPIEISGKTVGNVRVVADMHKHKDAMAQEAEAFIALTEGYGTMEEVLEMITWSQLGIHKKTVGLFNVDGYYNSLLAFV
;
A
#
# COMPACT_ATOMS: atom_id res chain seq x y z
N MET A 1 -2.72 -0.40 0.23
CA MET A 1 -1.71 -0.77 1.26
C MET A 1 -0.79 0.39 1.70
N THR A 2 -0.34 0.46 2.96
CA THR A 2 0.55 1.52 3.49
C THR A 2 1.48 1.00 4.59
N LYS A 3 2.81 1.15 4.44
CA LYS A 3 3.89 0.60 5.31
C LYS A 3 4.24 1.48 6.53
N ILE A 4 4.56 0.87 7.69
CA ILE A 4 5.13 1.52 8.90
C ILE A 4 6.15 0.60 9.67
N GLN A 5 7.39 1.09 9.85
CA GLN A 5 8.54 0.70 10.76
C GLN A 5 9.40 -0.59 10.52
N GLY A 6 10.73 -0.68 10.85
CA GLY A 6 11.61 0.11 11.77
C GLY A 6 13.15 0.25 11.45
N LYS A 7 13.87 1.00 12.33
CA LYS A 7 15.34 1.29 12.49
C LYS A 7 16.30 1.58 11.32
N ARG A 8 15.97 1.43 10.04
CA ARG A 8 16.82 1.86 8.90
C ARG A 8 16.00 2.73 7.96
N LYS A 9 16.46 3.95 7.64
CA LYS A 9 15.96 4.87 6.59
C LYS A 9 14.76 4.30 5.79
N ILE A 10 13.54 4.52 6.28
CA ILE A 10 12.36 3.81 5.74
C ILE A 10 11.67 4.68 4.73
N ASP A 11 11.57 4.14 3.52
CA ASP A 11 10.79 4.70 2.44
C ASP A 11 9.39 4.05 2.41
N LEU A 12 8.38 4.85 2.09
CA LEU A 12 6.98 4.42 1.93
C LEU A 12 6.74 4.04 0.47
N VAL A 13 6.25 2.82 0.24
CA VAL A 13 5.65 2.40 -1.04
C VAL A 13 4.14 2.31 -0.85
N TYR A 14 3.37 2.91 -1.74
CA TYR A 14 1.91 2.92 -1.67
C TYR A 14 1.27 3.07 -3.06
N GLY A 15 -0.06 3.04 -3.14
CA GLY A 15 -0.80 3.03 -4.40
C GLY A 15 -0.85 4.35 -5.21
N GLY A 16 -0.14 5.40 -4.78
CA GLY A 16 0.07 6.61 -5.57
C GLY A 16 -1.07 7.64 -5.61
N GLY A 17 -2.21 7.37 -4.95
CA GLY A 17 -3.31 8.33 -4.81
C GLY A 17 -2.97 9.55 -3.94
N SER A 18 -3.64 10.68 -4.18
CA SER A 18 -3.50 11.91 -3.38
C SER A 18 -4.71 12.18 -2.48
N VAL A 19 -5.71 11.32 -2.51
CA VAL A 19 -7.00 11.48 -1.80
C VAL A 19 -7.05 10.57 -0.56
N GLY A 20 -7.81 10.97 0.45
CA GLY A 20 -8.08 10.14 1.64
C GLY A 20 -6.84 9.81 2.49
N LEU A 21 -6.82 8.62 3.09
CA LEU A 21 -5.74 8.16 3.97
C LEU A 21 -4.40 8.03 3.23
N MET A 22 -4.45 7.60 1.96
CA MET A 22 -3.28 7.52 1.09
C MET A 22 -2.56 8.86 0.93
N GLY A 23 -3.31 9.95 0.70
CA GLY A 23 -2.76 11.30 0.63
C GLY A 23 -2.22 11.80 1.98
N LEU A 24 -2.94 11.51 3.07
CA LEU A 24 -2.52 11.92 4.40
C LEU A 24 -1.21 11.25 4.84
N ILE A 25 -1.08 9.93 4.64
CA ILE A 25 0.10 9.20 5.11
C ILE A 25 1.31 9.49 4.22
N SER A 26 1.13 9.54 2.91
CA SER A 26 2.22 9.93 2.00
C SER A 26 2.77 11.32 2.36
N LYS A 27 1.90 12.30 2.63
CA LYS A 27 2.30 13.63 3.08
C LYS A 27 3.04 13.61 4.40
N ARG A 28 2.51 12.92 5.42
CA ARG A 28 3.13 12.84 6.75
C ARG A 28 4.51 12.18 6.72
N VAL A 29 4.67 11.11 5.94
CA VAL A 29 5.97 10.45 5.77
C VAL A 29 6.96 11.35 5.05
N TYR A 30 6.51 12.01 3.98
CA TYR A 30 7.35 12.95 3.22
C TYR A 30 7.80 14.16 4.06
N GLU A 31 6.90 14.77 4.83
CA GLU A 31 7.21 15.88 5.76
C GLU A 31 8.17 15.46 6.87
N GLY A 32 8.18 14.17 7.25
CA GLY A 32 9.16 13.59 8.16
C GLY A 32 10.57 13.42 7.57
N GLY A 33 10.78 13.79 6.31
CA GLY A 33 12.07 13.70 5.61
C GLY A 33 12.38 12.32 5.01
N PHE A 34 11.38 11.45 4.88
CA PHE A 34 11.52 10.11 4.31
C PHE A 34 11.13 10.08 2.83
N HIS A 35 11.64 9.10 2.06
CA HIS A 35 11.23 8.98 0.67
C HIS A 35 9.86 8.31 0.55
N VAL A 36 9.10 8.73 -0.46
CA VAL A 36 7.78 8.20 -0.78
C VAL A 36 7.78 7.82 -2.26
N LEU A 37 7.34 6.60 -2.55
CA LEU A 37 7.13 6.06 -3.88
C LEU A 37 5.67 5.65 -4.03
N GLY A 38 4.92 6.42 -4.82
CA GLY A 38 3.61 6.04 -5.31
C GLY A 38 3.73 5.19 -6.56
N ILE A 39 3.10 4.02 -6.61
CA ILE A 39 2.98 3.23 -7.83
C ILE A 39 1.52 3.27 -8.23
N ILE A 40 1.18 3.76 -9.42
CA ILE A 40 -0.22 3.94 -9.82
C ILE A 40 -0.48 3.39 -11.23
N PRO A 41 -1.55 2.62 -11.46
CA PRO A 41 -1.96 2.25 -12.80
C PRO A 41 -2.43 3.47 -13.59
N LYS A 42 -2.09 3.53 -14.87
CA LYS A 42 -2.48 4.63 -15.77
C LYS A 42 -4.00 4.90 -15.76
N ALA A 43 -4.82 3.85 -15.64
CA ALA A 43 -6.28 3.95 -15.60
C ALA A 43 -6.82 4.65 -14.34
N LEU A 44 -6.09 4.61 -13.22
CA LEU A 44 -6.54 5.19 -11.95
C LEU A 44 -6.05 6.62 -11.73
N MET A 45 -5.12 7.12 -12.55
CA MET A 45 -4.59 8.49 -12.40
C MET A 45 -5.68 9.57 -12.36
N PRO A 46 -6.71 9.57 -13.25
CA PRO A 46 -7.74 10.62 -13.22
C PRO A 46 -8.67 10.56 -12.00
N ILE A 47 -8.72 9.41 -11.32
CA ILE A 47 -9.64 9.14 -10.22
C ILE A 47 -8.95 9.40 -8.88
N GLU A 48 -7.72 8.92 -8.75
CA GLU A 48 -6.98 8.88 -7.48
C GLU A 48 -6.05 10.11 -7.29
N ILE A 49 -5.75 10.86 -8.36
CA ILE A 49 -4.89 12.03 -8.31
C ILE A 49 -5.72 13.29 -8.61
N SER A 50 -6.16 13.97 -7.56
CA SER A 50 -6.88 15.24 -7.64
C SER A 50 -6.01 16.47 -7.32
N GLY A 51 -4.74 16.27 -6.99
CA GLY A 51 -3.81 17.33 -6.62
C GLY A 51 -2.33 16.95 -6.79
N LYS A 52 -1.43 17.70 -6.15
CA LYS A 52 0.00 17.38 -6.16
C LYS A 52 0.26 16.15 -5.28
N THR A 53 0.84 15.10 -5.86
CA THR A 53 1.44 14.00 -5.11
C THR A 53 2.74 14.45 -4.45
N VAL A 54 3.15 13.74 -3.40
CA VAL A 54 4.44 13.94 -2.73
C VAL A 54 5.37 12.77 -3.02
N GLY A 55 6.66 13.03 -3.13
CA GLY A 55 7.66 12.03 -3.50
C GLY A 55 7.62 11.64 -4.99
N ASN A 56 8.12 10.44 -5.29
CA ASN A 56 8.19 9.92 -6.65
C ASN A 56 6.91 9.16 -6.99
N VAL A 57 6.45 9.28 -8.25
CA VAL A 57 5.32 8.50 -8.77
C VAL A 57 5.78 7.67 -9.97
N ARG A 58 5.58 6.36 -9.89
CA ARG A 58 5.79 5.40 -10.98
C ARG A 58 4.43 5.01 -11.57
N VAL A 59 4.18 5.41 -12.81
CA VAL A 59 2.98 5.00 -13.54
C VAL A 59 3.23 3.64 -14.18
N VAL A 60 2.29 2.72 -14.05
CA VAL A 60 2.34 1.37 -14.62
C VAL A 60 1.16 1.11 -15.56
N ALA A 61 1.28 0.07 -16.38
CA ALA A 61 0.31 -0.22 -17.44
C ALA A 61 -1.07 -0.64 -16.90
N ASP A 62 -1.10 -1.48 -15.87
CA ASP A 62 -2.32 -2.14 -15.38
C ASP A 62 -2.22 -2.51 -13.88
N MET A 63 -3.31 -3.07 -13.34
CA MET A 63 -3.40 -3.48 -11.93
C MET A 63 -2.45 -4.63 -11.56
N HIS A 64 -2.15 -5.55 -12.48
CA HIS A 64 -1.21 -6.64 -12.18
C HIS A 64 0.21 -6.12 -12.06
N LYS A 65 0.63 -5.26 -12.99
CA LYS A 65 1.93 -4.57 -12.92
C LYS A 65 2.04 -3.65 -11.72
N HIS A 66 0.93 -3.08 -11.28
CA HIS A 66 0.86 -2.31 -10.05
C HIS A 66 1.16 -3.16 -8.81
N LYS A 67 0.45 -4.27 -8.62
CA LYS A 67 0.66 -5.16 -7.47
C LYS A 67 2.04 -5.83 -7.51
N ASP A 68 2.49 -6.29 -8.69
CA ASP A 68 3.83 -6.85 -8.89
C ASP A 68 4.93 -5.84 -8.53
N ALA A 69 4.84 -4.60 -9.04
CA ALA A 69 5.82 -3.56 -8.73
C ALA A 69 5.79 -3.16 -7.24
N MET A 70 4.61 -3.04 -6.63
CA MET A 70 4.52 -2.82 -5.18
C MET A 70 5.15 -3.97 -4.39
N ALA A 71 4.91 -5.21 -4.82
CA ALA A 71 5.44 -6.38 -4.15
C ALA A 71 6.96 -6.51 -4.30
N GLN A 72 7.55 -6.06 -5.41
CA GLN A 72 8.99 -6.02 -5.61
C GLN A 72 9.67 -4.97 -4.72
N GLU A 73 9.10 -3.77 -4.64
CA GLU A 73 9.68 -2.62 -3.93
C GLU A 73 9.46 -2.66 -2.40
N ALA A 74 8.39 -3.32 -1.93
CA ALA A 74 8.08 -3.40 -0.50
C ALA A 74 8.84 -4.53 0.19
N GLU A 75 9.32 -4.31 1.42
CA GLU A 75 9.90 -5.38 2.27
C GLU A 75 8.87 -6.00 3.23
N ALA A 76 7.78 -5.26 3.48
CA ALA A 76 6.65 -5.68 4.28
C ALA A 76 5.41 -4.90 3.84
N PHE A 77 4.25 -5.49 4.06
CA PHE A 77 2.96 -4.92 3.71
C PHE A 77 2.15 -4.66 4.97
N ILE A 78 1.48 -3.51 5.03
CA ILE A 78 0.50 -3.23 6.06
C ILE A 78 -0.77 -2.75 5.36
N ALA A 79 -1.90 -3.37 5.70
CA ALA A 79 -3.21 -2.96 5.24
C ALA A 79 -3.85 -2.01 6.25
N LEU A 80 -4.32 -0.88 5.76
CA LEU A 80 -5.08 0.09 6.55
C LEU A 80 -6.57 -0.10 6.33
N THR A 81 -7.36 0.36 7.28
CA THR A 81 -8.83 0.28 7.25
C THR A 81 -9.40 1.09 6.08
N GLU A 82 -9.67 0.41 4.98
CA GLU A 82 -10.20 0.96 3.72
C GLU A 82 -11.13 -0.07 3.03
N GLY A 83 -11.66 0.27 1.85
CA GLY A 83 -12.61 -0.57 1.12
C GLY A 83 -12.03 -1.77 0.39
N TYR A 84 -12.80 -2.26 -0.59
CA TYR A 84 -12.53 -3.50 -1.32
C TYR A 84 -11.16 -3.57 -2.00
N GLY A 85 -10.63 -2.46 -2.52
CA GLY A 85 -9.31 -2.44 -3.16
C GLY A 85 -8.19 -2.87 -2.20
N THR A 86 -8.15 -2.29 -1.00
CA THR A 86 -7.17 -2.67 0.03
C THR A 86 -7.37 -4.12 0.51
N MET A 87 -8.61 -4.61 0.55
CA MET A 87 -8.91 -6.00 0.87
C MET A 87 -8.38 -6.97 -0.21
N GLU A 88 -8.57 -6.64 -1.48
CA GLU A 88 -8.08 -7.43 -2.61
C GLU A 88 -6.55 -7.52 -2.60
N GLU A 89 -5.87 -6.38 -2.43
CA GLU A 89 -4.41 -6.33 -2.34
C GLU A 89 -3.87 -7.18 -1.17
N VAL A 90 -4.47 -7.07 0.03
CA VAL A 90 -3.96 -7.79 1.21
C VAL A 90 -4.18 -9.29 1.12
N LEU A 91 -5.32 -9.73 0.61
CA LEU A 91 -5.60 -11.15 0.42
C LEU A 91 -4.67 -11.77 -0.62
N GLU A 92 -4.31 -11.03 -1.68
CA GLU A 92 -3.32 -11.49 -2.66
C GLU A 92 -1.93 -11.66 -2.02
N MET A 93 -1.44 -10.66 -1.25
CA MET A 93 -0.13 -10.77 -0.58
C MET A 93 -0.11 -11.88 0.49
N ILE A 94 -1.20 -12.10 1.21
CA ILE A 94 -1.33 -13.24 2.13
C ILE A 94 -1.22 -14.56 1.36
N THR A 95 -1.95 -14.67 0.25
CA THR A 95 -1.94 -15.88 -0.60
C THR A 95 -0.54 -16.15 -1.16
N TRP A 96 0.14 -15.11 -1.67
CA TRP A 96 1.52 -15.23 -2.18
C TRP A 96 2.50 -15.66 -1.09
N SER A 97 2.33 -15.17 0.14
CA SER A 97 3.11 -15.63 1.28
C SER A 97 2.86 -17.11 1.59
N GLN A 98 1.59 -17.57 1.56
CA GLN A 98 1.22 -18.97 1.82
C GLN A 98 1.75 -19.92 0.75
N LEU A 99 1.74 -19.49 -0.52
CA LEU A 99 2.31 -20.24 -1.65
C LEU A 99 3.85 -20.23 -1.69
N GLY A 100 4.50 -19.49 -0.79
CA GLY A 100 5.96 -19.38 -0.73
C GLY A 100 6.57 -18.51 -1.84
N ILE A 101 5.77 -17.71 -2.55
CA ILE A 101 6.22 -16.77 -3.60
C ILE A 101 7.09 -15.66 -2.97
N HIS A 102 6.77 -15.24 -1.75
CA HIS A 102 7.61 -14.37 -0.94
C HIS A 102 7.55 -14.73 0.54
N LYS A 103 8.48 -14.17 1.33
CA LYS A 103 8.54 -14.32 2.80
C LYS A 103 8.34 -13.00 3.56
N LYS A 104 7.88 -11.97 2.85
CA LYS A 104 7.64 -10.62 3.36
C LYS A 104 6.48 -10.64 4.37
N THR A 105 6.61 -9.85 5.44
CA THR A 105 5.58 -9.76 6.48
C THR A 105 4.34 -9.03 5.94
N VAL A 106 3.15 -9.55 6.25
CA VAL A 106 1.87 -8.90 5.97
C VAL A 106 1.15 -8.64 7.29
N GLY A 107 0.83 -7.37 7.57
CA GLY A 107 0.15 -6.93 8.77
C GLY A 107 -1.20 -6.27 8.49
N LEU A 108 -2.18 -6.49 9.36
CA LEU A 108 -3.46 -5.79 9.34
C LEU A 108 -3.47 -4.73 10.44
N PHE A 109 -3.61 -3.46 10.06
CA PHE A 109 -3.77 -2.37 11.03
C PHE A 109 -5.23 -2.29 11.48
N ASN A 110 -5.56 -3.08 12.49
CA ASN A 110 -6.93 -3.31 12.94
C ASN A 110 -7.44 -2.22 13.91
N VAL A 111 -7.76 -1.05 13.38
CA VAL A 111 -8.37 0.05 14.14
C VAL A 111 -9.83 -0.28 14.44
N ASP A 112 -10.24 -0.12 15.70
CA ASP A 112 -11.62 -0.33 16.19
C ASP A 112 -12.26 -1.67 15.78
N GLY A 113 -11.44 -2.69 15.56
CA GLY A 113 -11.91 -4.02 15.19
C GLY A 113 -12.38 -4.15 13.73
N TYR A 114 -12.00 -3.23 12.84
CA TYR A 114 -12.36 -3.24 11.41
C TYR A 114 -12.14 -4.61 10.73
N TYR A 115 -11.04 -5.29 11.04
CA TYR A 115 -10.68 -6.60 10.47
C TYR A 115 -11.16 -7.80 11.31
N ASN A 116 -11.93 -7.61 12.38
CA ASN A 116 -12.34 -8.72 13.25
C ASN A 116 -13.14 -9.78 12.49
N SER A 117 -14.08 -9.36 11.64
CA SER A 117 -14.87 -10.30 10.83
C SER A 117 -14.02 -11.07 9.84
N LEU A 118 -12.99 -10.43 9.27
CA LEU A 118 -12.05 -11.11 8.38
C LEU A 118 -11.23 -12.15 9.15
N LEU A 119 -10.69 -11.77 10.31
CA LEU A 119 -9.88 -12.64 11.16
C LEU A 119 -10.69 -13.83 11.72
N ALA A 120 -12.00 -13.65 11.94
CA ALA A 120 -12.88 -14.71 12.41
C ALA A 120 -13.37 -15.66 11.30
N PHE A 121 -13.25 -15.24 10.02
CA PHE A 121 -13.69 -16.03 8.88
C PHE A 121 -12.69 -17.14 8.49
N VAL A 122 -11.40 -16.89 8.69
CA VAL A 122 -10.29 -17.82 8.39
C VAL A 122 -10.03 -18.76 9.56
#